data_AF-A0A816XXE2-F1
#
_entry.id   AF-A0A816XXE2-F1
#
_cell.length_a   1.000
_cell.length_b   1.000
_cell.length_c   1.000
_cell.angle_alpha   90.00
_cell.angle_beta   90.00
_cell.angle_gamma   90.00
#
_symmetry.space_group_name_H-M   'P 1'
#
loop_
_entity.id
_entity.type
_entity.pdbx_description
1 polymer ?
#
loop_
_entity_poly.entity_id
_entity_poly.type
_entity_poly.pdbx_seq_one_letter_code
_entity_poly.pdbx_strand_id
1 'polypeptide(L)'
;MSSTARRTLSAQSLQTTSSQETSCATPTPTTSTPHPHFPEFSTPQVSTMKTPPLSPIPSSTQIPSSTSKSLTHNTSLRRIDNICSRRASTQKARACSDSVHFPTNKFSNEYAISSETKEVTLENQLIKKQPIEIRVRCIFSRVGEIDTLNERYTAEFFFEASWYDESQKIGTKYDPQMGHFNPQLVVLNHLGDSLKHEKWYSITKTTGDDTVEITEHHKIRGVFWERMELNHFPYDVQELSLSITTPLTTDDIYFMQNKEKLSGVNRIVFSDEQSWHLYEHVEFTYEQHCEEYSLNQNQVHPVVVCTCHVGRKCGYYIWNAYFLIFLITSAALCTFAIPPSNTQGRLQITCTLLLTSVTFRWVVNKSLPPISYLTALDVYAISSIVALCIINVFHGVISYFYYTQIYLASSQPSLTPQAINVSLYPEYSLCRLDRYAFFIFCSSFFLYQVLILLCTLWVPYRRRLEMSRKDEEIRTEIMHKTTLD
;
A
#
# COMPACT_ATOMS: atom_id res chain seq x y z
N MET A 1 -63.26 -12.43 0.25
CA MET A 1 -64.38 -12.58 1.22
C MET A 1 -63.78 -12.51 2.63
N SER A 2 -64.47 -11.91 3.62
CA SER A 2 -64.23 -11.92 5.10
C SER A 2 -62.80 -12.07 5.66
N SER A 3 -62.31 -11.30 6.64
CA SER A 3 -62.73 -10.09 7.40
C SER A 3 -61.57 -9.78 8.36
N THR A 4 -60.99 -8.58 8.51
CA THR A 4 -61.54 -7.25 8.86
C THR A 4 -61.97 -7.11 10.34
N ALA A 5 -61.52 -6.02 10.97
CA ALA A 5 -61.76 -5.49 12.34
C ALA A 5 -60.86 -6.07 13.47
N ARG A 6 -60.12 -5.33 14.34
CA ARG A 6 -59.91 -3.89 14.69
C ARG A 6 -60.61 -3.39 15.98
N ARG A 7 -59.81 -2.89 16.95
CA ARG A 7 -60.15 -1.99 18.10
C ARG A 7 -60.99 -2.64 19.24
N THR A 8 -61.06 -2.11 20.49
CA THR A 8 -60.69 -0.78 21.06
C THR A 8 -60.32 -0.84 22.58
N LEU A 9 -59.65 0.21 23.10
CA LEU A 9 -59.67 0.86 24.45
C LEU A 9 -60.42 0.18 25.63
N SER A 10 -59.99 0.24 26.90
CA SER A 10 -59.68 1.44 27.73
C SER A 10 -58.95 1.03 29.06
N ALA A 11 -58.04 1.82 29.66
CA ALA A 11 -58.21 2.93 30.65
C ALA A 11 -58.77 2.48 32.05
N GLN A 12 -58.46 3.10 33.21
CA GLN A 12 -57.79 4.40 33.50
C GLN A 12 -57.35 4.52 35.00
N SER A 13 -56.65 5.61 35.34
CA SER A 13 -56.55 6.28 36.69
C SER A 13 -55.70 5.66 37.82
N LEU A 14 -55.06 6.41 38.74
CA LEU A 14 -54.66 7.84 38.84
C LEU A 14 -53.40 7.93 39.78
N GLN A 15 -52.36 8.74 39.53
CA GLN A 15 -51.99 10.03 40.18
C GLN A 15 -52.09 10.12 41.73
N THR A 16 -51.19 10.74 42.53
CA THR A 16 -49.80 11.31 42.40
C THR A 16 -49.15 11.31 43.84
N THR A 17 -48.29 12.19 44.43
CA THR A 17 -47.73 13.55 44.16
C THR A 17 -46.48 13.90 45.06
N SER A 18 -45.90 15.08 44.80
CA SER A 18 -44.91 15.96 45.50
C SER A 18 -45.02 16.17 47.04
N SER A 19 -44.07 16.80 47.79
CA SER A 19 -42.61 17.11 47.68
C SER A 19 -42.12 17.93 48.90
N GLN A 20 -40.78 18.10 49.09
CA GLN A 20 -40.10 19.07 50.01
C GLN A 20 -40.24 18.83 51.54
N GLU A 21 -39.44 19.32 52.52
CA GLU A 21 -38.04 19.83 52.73
C GLU A 21 -37.82 19.93 54.30
N THR A 22 -36.83 20.52 55.02
CA THR A 22 -35.63 21.37 54.75
C THR A 22 -34.56 21.25 55.88
N SER A 23 -33.25 21.17 55.58
CA SER A 23 -32.09 21.58 56.46
C SER A 23 -31.85 20.78 57.78
N CYS A 24 -30.80 20.95 58.63
CA CYS A 24 -29.48 21.64 58.59
C CYS A 24 -28.53 21.06 59.68
N ALA A 25 -27.21 21.40 59.63
CA ALA A 25 -26.27 21.62 60.76
C ALA A 25 -24.85 21.01 60.61
N THR A 26 -23.84 21.72 61.15
CA THR A 26 -22.41 21.31 61.29
C THR A 26 -22.07 21.13 62.77
N PRO A 27 -21.04 20.35 63.16
CA PRO A 27 -19.78 20.99 63.59
C PRO A 27 -18.48 20.17 63.34
N THR A 28 -17.34 20.77 63.67
CA THR A 28 -15.97 20.22 63.73
C THR A 28 -15.51 20.07 65.20
N PRO A 29 -14.24 19.73 65.53
CA PRO A 29 -13.39 18.59 65.11
C PRO A 29 -12.74 17.84 66.32
N THR A 30 -12.13 16.65 66.14
CA THR A 30 -10.84 16.25 66.81
C THR A 30 -10.26 14.89 66.38
N THR A 31 -8.95 14.88 66.11
CA THR A 31 -7.87 13.92 66.50
C THR A 31 -8.10 12.39 66.58
N SER A 32 -7.51 11.63 65.63
CA SER A 32 -6.59 10.49 65.92
C SER A 32 -5.81 10.01 64.67
N THR A 33 -4.54 9.60 64.87
CA THR A 33 -3.52 9.15 63.88
C THR A 33 -3.64 7.66 63.46
N PRO A 34 -2.85 7.08 62.50
CA PRO A 34 -1.64 7.59 61.83
C PRO A 34 -1.57 7.48 60.28
N HIS A 35 -0.46 7.99 59.70
CA HIS A 35 -0.11 7.93 58.27
C HIS A 35 0.55 6.60 57.83
N PRO A 36 0.40 6.20 56.55
CA PRO A 36 1.36 5.34 55.86
C PRO A 36 2.56 6.14 55.30
N HIS A 37 3.70 5.48 55.08
CA HIS A 37 4.97 6.11 54.68
C HIS A 37 5.05 6.51 53.19
N PHE A 38 5.76 7.61 52.91
CA PHE A 38 6.44 7.87 51.63
C PHE A 38 7.90 7.36 51.70
N PRO A 39 8.50 6.93 50.58
CA PRO A 39 9.96 6.80 50.43
C PRO A 39 10.58 8.15 50.03
N GLU A 40 11.68 8.56 50.67
CA GLU A 40 12.44 9.77 50.31
C GLU A 40 13.48 9.51 49.21
N PHE A 41 13.82 10.58 48.47
CA PHE A 41 14.93 10.59 47.51
C PHE A 41 16.27 10.85 48.22
N SER A 42 17.31 10.08 47.88
CA SER A 42 18.69 10.35 48.30
C SER A 42 19.49 11.08 47.21
N THR A 43 20.21 12.13 47.60
CA THR A 43 21.04 12.95 46.70
C THR A 43 22.47 12.41 46.56
N PRO A 44 23.12 12.57 45.38
CA PRO A 44 24.49 12.11 45.16
C PRO A 44 25.54 13.08 45.76
N GLN A 45 26.71 12.55 46.14
CA GLN A 45 27.88 13.35 46.52
C GLN A 45 28.87 13.57 45.37
N VAL A 46 29.74 14.56 45.52
CA VAL A 46 30.65 15.09 44.50
C VAL A 46 32.11 14.77 44.82
N SER A 47 32.90 14.43 43.80
CA SER A 47 34.38 14.46 43.84
C SER A 47 34.93 14.91 42.48
N THR A 48 36.12 15.56 42.47
CA THR A 48 36.54 16.43 41.36
C THR A 48 37.84 16.03 40.65
N MET A 49 37.75 15.93 39.31
CA MET A 49 38.75 16.19 38.26
C MET A 49 40.23 15.78 38.41
N LYS A 50 40.74 15.07 37.38
CA LYS A 50 42.00 15.42 36.68
C LYS A 50 42.10 14.82 35.26
N THR A 51 42.64 15.60 34.32
CA THR A 51 43.12 15.25 32.95
C THR A 51 44.66 15.42 32.91
N PRO A 52 45.47 15.25 31.80
CA PRO A 52 45.23 15.13 30.33
C PRO A 52 46.08 13.97 29.70
N PRO A 53 46.74 14.00 28.49
CA PRO A 53 46.66 14.78 27.23
C PRO A 53 46.58 13.89 25.93
N LEU A 54 47.00 14.42 24.74
CA LEU A 54 46.80 13.86 23.38
C LEU A 54 48.08 13.44 22.60
N SER A 55 47.92 12.46 21.67
CA SER A 55 48.67 12.29 20.38
C SER A 55 50.17 11.83 20.49
N PRO A 56 50.87 11.33 19.42
CA PRO A 56 50.72 11.58 17.97
C PRO A 56 50.82 10.34 17.01
N ILE A 57 51.00 10.62 15.70
CA ILE A 57 51.05 9.70 14.54
C ILE A 57 52.51 9.31 14.18
N PRO A 58 52.76 8.12 13.61
CA PRO A 58 53.83 7.94 12.61
C PRO A 58 53.36 7.27 11.29
N SER A 59 54.24 7.29 10.28
CA SER A 59 53.94 6.96 8.88
C SER A 59 54.57 5.64 8.37
N SER A 60 54.04 5.16 7.23
CA SER A 60 54.62 4.27 6.19
C SER A 60 56.01 3.63 6.40
N THR A 61 56.15 2.33 6.01
CA THR A 61 57.24 1.82 5.12
C THR A 61 57.06 0.34 4.71
N GLN A 62 57.10 0.10 3.39
CA GLN A 62 57.53 -1.09 2.61
C GLN A 62 57.07 -2.55 2.91
N ILE A 63 57.08 -3.35 1.83
CA ILE A 63 56.85 -4.80 1.73
C ILE A 63 58.22 -5.48 1.44
N PRO A 64 58.46 -6.71 1.94
CA PRO A 64 59.01 -7.73 1.06
C PRO A 64 58.26 -9.08 1.10
N SER A 65 58.24 -9.72 -0.06
CA SER A 65 57.62 -10.99 -0.42
C SER A 65 57.97 -12.23 0.43
N SER A 66 57.01 -13.13 0.64
CA SER A 66 57.24 -14.58 0.54
C SER A 66 55.98 -15.37 0.10
N THR A 67 56.21 -16.57 -0.42
CA THR A 67 55.33 -17.32 -1.35
C THR A 67 54.35 -18.28 -0.66
N SER A 68 53.07 -18.33 -1.11
CA SER A 68 52.39 -19.54 -1.66
C SER A 68 50.87 -19.66 -1.40
N LYS A 69 50.16 -20.23 -2.40
CA LYS A 69 48.88 -21.01 -2.39
C LYS A 69 47.86 -20.72 -1.26
N SER A 70 46.58 -20.42 -1.52
CA SER A 70 45.67 -21.21 -2.39
C SER A 70 44.41 -20.41 -2.85
N LEU A 71 43.32 -21.10 -3.23
CA LEU A 71 42.08 -20.55 -3.79
C LEU A 71 41.24 -19.75 -2.76
N THR A 72 40.58 -18.68 -3.20
CA THR A 72 39.18 -18.36 -2.85
C THR A 72 38.56 -17.32 -3.80
N HIS A 73 37.22 -17.24 -3.83
CA HIS A 73 36.47 -16.21 -4.57
C HIS A 73 36.74 -14.79 -4.03
N ASN A 74 36.78 -13.80 -4.93
CA ASN A 74 36.41 -12.40 -4.69
C ASN A 74 35.46 -11.99 -5.84
N THR A 75 34.19 -11.61 -5.66
CA THR A 75 33.63 -10.42 -4.98
C THR A 75 33.99 -9.07 -5.60
N SER A 76 33.09 -8.53 -6.42
CA SER A 76 32.65 -7.12 -6.38
C SER A 76 31.37 -7.00 -7.22
N LEU A 77 30.20 -6.65 -6.65
CA LEU A 77 29.73 -5.38 -6.05
C LEU A 77 29.20 -4.36 -7.08
N ARG A 78 27.95 -3.90 -6.80
CA ARG A 78 27.29 -2.67 -7.31
C ARG A 78 26.85 -2.63 -8.79
N ARG A 79 25.57 -2.96 -9.03
CA ARG A 79 24.53 -2.04 -9.54
C ARG A 79 23.29 -2.81 -10.01
N ILE A 80 22.19 -2.71 -9.26
CA ILE A 80 20.83 -2.82 -9.83
C ILE A 80 20.02 -1.68 -9.21
N ASP A 81 20.01 -0.55 -9.90
CA ASP A 81 19.19 0.62 -9.62
C ASP A 81 18.68 1.12 -10.98
N ASN A 82 17.36 1.23 -11.13
CA ASN A 82 16.65 1.69 -12.33
C ASN A 82 16.77 0.81 -13.59
N ILE A 83 15.70 0.08 -13.92
CA ILE A 83 14.84 0.34 -15.11
C ILE A 83 13.52 -0.42 -14.89
N CYS A 84 12.44 0.31 -14.56
CA CYS A 84 11.04 -0.08 -14.84
C CYS A 84 10.06 1.06 -14.47
N SER A 85 10.28 2.26 -15.02
CA SER A 85 9.37 3.40 -14.80
C SER A 85 9.35 4.40 -15.96
N ARG A 86 8.80 4.00 -17.12
CA ARG A 86 8.29 4.95 -18.15
C ARG A 86 7.41 4.31 -19.22
N ARG A 87 6.35 5.05 -19.60
CA ARG A 87 5.56 4.95 -20.85
C ARG A 87 4.70 3.70 -21.08
N ALA A 88 3.64 3.58 -20.30
CA ALA A 88 2.34 3.18 -20.85
C ALA A 88 1.67 4.42 -21.49
N SER A 89 2.00 4.75 -22.74
CA SER A 89 1.34 5.84 -23.50
C SER A 89 1.53 5.72 -25.02
N THR A 90 0.55 5.11 -25.69
CA THR A 90 0.15 5.31 -27.11
C THR A 90 1.19 5.84 -28.11
N GLN A 91 1.68 4.98 -29.02
CA GLN A 91 1.90 5.39 -30.43
C GLN A 91 1.93 4.20 -31.40
N LYS A 92 1.59 4.46 -32.67
CA LYS A 92 1.49 3.46 -33.74
C LYS A 92 2.86 3.18 -34.39
N ALA A 93 3.06 1.89 -34.72
CA ALA A 93 3.77 1.34 -35.88
C ALA A 93 4.83 2.17 -36.63
N ARG A 94 6.01 1.56 -36.81
CA ARG A 94 6.61 1.34 -38.14
C ARG A 94 7.65 0.23 -38.09
N ALA A 95 7.79 -0.48 -39.21
CA ALA A 95 8.91 -1.40 -39.43
C ALA A 95 10.16 -0.61 -39.84
N CYS A 96 11.34 -1.17 -39.57
CA CYS A 96 12.58 -0.77 -40.21
C CYS A 96 13.39 -2.03 -40.53
N SER A 97 13.57 -2.31 -41.81
CA SER A 97 14.70 -3.09 -42.29
C SER A 97 15.97 -2.27 -42.12
N ASP A 98 17.11 -2.92 -41.88
CA ASP A 98 18.37 -2.55 -42.53
C ASP A 98 19.34 -3.73 -42.54
N SER A 99 20.21 -3.76 -43.55
CA SER A 99 21.11 -4.88 -43.84
C SER A 99 22.58 -4.49 -43.71
N VAL A 100 23.37 -5.35 -43.08
CA VAL A 100 24.84 -5.30 -43.08
C VAL A 100 25.37 -6.70 -43.37
N HIS A 101 26.44 -6.81 -44.15
CA HIS A 101 26.84 -8.07 -44.78
C HIS A 101 28.38 -8.18 -44.91
N PHE A 102 28.87 -9.42 -45.11
CA PHE A 102 30.27 -9.78 -45.42
C PHE A 102 31.29 -9.65 -44.25
N PRO A 103 32.43 -10.39 -44.27
CA PRO A 103 33.11 -11.03 -45.40
C PRO A 103 33.09 -12.57 -45.49
N THR A 104 33.49 -13.06 -46.68
CA THR A 104 33.57 -14.45 -47.10
C THR A 104 34.97 -15.05 -46.92
N ASN A 105 35.07 -16.38 -46.89
CA ASN A 105 36.24 -17.08 -47.44
C ASN A 105 35.86 -18.47 -48.01
N LYS A 106 36.76 -19.11 -48.76
CA LYS A 106 36.46 -20.21 -49.71
C LYS A 106 37.10 -21.58 -49.34
N PHE A 107 36.69 -22.61 -50.10
CA PHE A 107 37.25 -23.98 -50.23
C PHE A 107 36.96 -24.95 -49.05
N SER A 108 36.68 -26.24 -49.24
CA SER A 108 36.33 -27.00 -50.48
C SER A 108 35.89 -28.45 -50.20
N ASN A 109 35.31 -29.09 -51.24
CA ASN A 109 35.02 -30.52 -51.40
C ASN A 109 33.88 -31.08 -50.51
N GLU A 110 32.81 -31.69 -51.02
CA GLU A 110 32.63 -32.75 -52.04
C GLU A 110 32.59 -34.16 -51.41
N TYR A 111 31.37 -34.71 -51.27
CA TYR A 111 31.01 -36.09 -51.63
C TYR A 111 29.49 -36.24 -51.56
N ALA A 112 28.86 -36.78 -52.61
CA ALA A 112 27.41 -36.99 -52.67
C ALA A 112 27.07 -38.49 -52.63
N ILE A 113 26.22 -38.92 -51.68
CA ILE A 113 25.68 -40.28 -51.60
C ILE A 113 24.21 -40.22 -51.13
N SER A 114 23.33 -40.90 -51.89
CA SER A 114 21.93 -41.26 -51.56
C SER A 114 21.02 -40.18 -50.95
N SER A 115 20.39 -39.39 -51.81
CA SER A 115 18.97 -39.01 -51.65
C SER A 115 18.05 -40.25 -51.76
N GLU A 116 16.77 -40.10 -51.40
CA GLU A 116 15.61 -41.04 -51.56
C GLU A 116 15.10 -41.84 -50.34
N THR A 117 15.76 -41.85 -49.16
CA THR A 117 15.27 -42.67 -48.00
C THR A 117 15.04 -41.92 -46.68
N LYS A 118 14.88 -40.59 -46.71
CA LYS A 118 14.64 -39.77 -45.50
C LYS A 118 13.41 -38.85 -45.50
N GLU A 119 12.77 -38.60 -46.63
CA GLU A 119 11.69 -37.60 -46.71
C GLU A 119 10.37 -38.11 -46.10
N VAL A 120 10.09 -39.41 -46.20
CA VAL A 120 8.85 -40.07 -45.69
C VAL A 120 8.70 -40.00 -44.16
N THR A 121 9.76 -39.65 -43.42
CA THR A 121 9.75 -39.62 -41.94
C THR A 121 9.58 -38.22 -41.33
N LEU A 122 9.61 -37.15 -42.14
CA LEU A 122 9.61 -35.76 -41.61
C LEU A 122 8.22 -35.07 -41.62
N GLU A 123 7.33 -35.44 -42.53
CA GLU A 123 6.00 -34.80 -42.65
C GLU A 123 5.08 -35.04 -41.43
N ASN A 124 5.31 -36.13 -40.69
CA ASN A 124 4.50 -36.51 -39.51
C ASN A 124 4.80 -35.70 -38.22
N GLN A 125 5.64 -34.66 -38.26
CA GLN A 125 6.03 -33.89 -37.05
C GLN A 125 5.62 -32.39 -37.06
N LEU A 126 4.86 -31.91 -38.04
CA LEU A 126 4.40 -30.51 -38.08
C LEU A 126 2.89 -30.31 -38.22
N ILE A 127 2.09 -31.28 -37.75
CA ILE A 127 0.74 -30.95 -37.24
C ILE A 127 0.94 -30.15 -35.95
N LYS A 128 0.93 -28.81 -36.05
CA LYS A 128 1.04 -27.96 -34.87
C LYS A 128 -0.24 -28.14 -34.03
N LYS A 129 -0.13 -28.96 -32.98
CA LYS A 129 -1.21 -29.25 -32.04
C LYS A 129 -1.77 -27.94 -31.49
N GLN A 130 -3.09 -27.81 -31.42
CA GLN A 130 -3.70 -26.63 -30.79
C GLN A 130 -3.47 -26.68 -29.27
N PRO A 131 -3.20 -25.53 -28.62
CA PRO A 131 -2.98 -25.49 -27.18
C PRO A 131 -4.27 -25.86 -26.44
N ILE A 132 -4.15 -26.65 -25.37
CA ILE A 132 -5.29 -27.12 -24.60
C ILE A 132 -5.88 -25.96 -23.79
N GLU A 133 -7.18 -25.74 -23.93
CA GLU A 133 -7.95 -24.77 -23.15
C GLU A 133 -8.14 -25.25 -21.71
N ILE A 134 -7.74 -24.43 -20.74
CA ILE A 134 -8.00 -24.68 -19.32
C ILE A 134 -8.91 -23.58 -18.77
N ARG A 135 -10.14 -23.98 -18.43
CA ARG A 135 -11.23 -23.14 -17.93
C ARG A 135 -11.14 -23.05 -16.41
N VAL A 136 -10.63 -21.93 -15.90
CA VAL A 136 -10.36 -21.71 -14.47
C VAL A 136 -11.51 -20.96 -13.80
N ARG A 137 -11.91 -21.44 -12.62
CA ARG A 137 -12.86 -20.80 -11.71
C ARG A 137 -12.18 -20.60 -10.36
N CYS A 138 -12.28 -19.42 -9.75
CA CYS A 138 -11.69 -19.14 -8.44
C CYS A 138 -12.73 -18.64 -7.43
N ILE A 139 -12.69 -19.17 -6.21
CA ILE A 139 -13.50 -18.74 -5.07
C ILE A 139 -12.59 -18.41 -3.90
N PHE A 140 -12.59 -17.13 -3.50
CA PHE A 140 -11.96 -16.66 -2.27
C PHE A 140 -12.84 -17.12 -1.10
N SER A 141 -12.56 -18.30 -0.56
CA SER A 141 -13.42 -19.00 0.42
C SER A 141 -13.28 -18.46 1.85
N ARG A 142 -12.10 -17.91 2.17
CA ARG A 142 -11.86 -17.03 3.32
C ARG A 142 -10.74 -16.05 2.96
N VAL A 143 -10.97 -14.75 3.18
CA VAL A 143 -9.86 -13.78 3.32
C VAL A 143 -9.65 -13.54 4.82
N GLY A 144 -8.41 -13.59 5.26
CA GLY A 144 -8.00 -13.41 6.66
C GLY A 144 -7.39 -12.02 6.90
N GLU A 145 -6.41 -11.96 7.79
CA GLU A 145 -5.63 -10.76 8.09
C GLU A 145 -4.83 -10.28 6.87
N ILE A 146 -4.83 -8.96 6.63
CA ILE A 146 -4.11 -8.27 5.55
C ILE A 146 -3.00 -7.40 6.17
N ASP A 147 -1.77 -7.91 6.16
CA ASP A 147 -0.61 -7.29 6.79
C ASP A 147 0.10 -6.35 5.81
N THR A 148 -0.27 -5.07 5.88
CA THR A 148 0.27 -4.04 4.99
C THR A 148 1.69 -3.60 5.34
N LEU A 149 2.29 -4.07 6.45
CA LEU A 149 3.68 -3.78 6.80
C LEU A 149 4.66 -4.78 6.16
N ASN A 150 4.24 -6.03 6.02
CA ASN A 150 5.06 -7.13 5.51
C ASN A 150 4.62 -7.63 4.11
N GLU A 151 3.84 -6.82 3.38
CA GLU A 151 3.40 -7.07 1.99
C GLU A 151 2.82 -8.48 1.78
N ARG A 152 1.89 -8.86 2.66
CA ARG A 152 1.32 -10.21 2.70
C ARG A 152 -0.11 -10.24 3.21
N TYR A 153 -0.84 -11.28 2.87
CA TYR A 153 -2.16 -11.56 3.41
C TYR A 153 -2.36 -13.05 3.66
N THR A 154 -3.38 -13.39 4.46
CA THR A 154 -3.77 -14.78 4.72
C THR A 154 -5.07 -15.11 4.00
N ALA A 155 -5.17 -16.30 3.39
CA ALA A 155 -6.37 -16.71 2.66
C ALA A 155 -6.58 -18.23 2.62
N GLU A 156 -7.83 -18.61 2.34
CA GLU A 156 -8.26 -19.95 1.94
C GLU A 156 -8.99 -19.83 0.59
N PHE A 157 -8.39 -20.42 -0.43
CA PHE A 157 -8.88 -20.48 -1.80
C PHE A 157 -9.53 -21.82 -2.08
N PHE A 158 -10.56 -21.80 -2.91
CA PHE A 158 -11.05 -22.96 -3.64
C PHE A 158 -11.07 -22.61 -5.12
N PHE A 159 -10.30 -23.32 -5.95
CA PHE A 159 -10.33 -23.12 -7.40
C PHE A 159 -10.50 -24.44 -8.14
N GLU A 160 -11.19 -24.36 -9.28
CA GLU A 160 -11.43 -25.45 -10.21
C GLU A 160 -10.72 -25.10 -11.52
N ALA A 161 -10.01 -26.06 -12.10
CA ALA A 161 -9.49 -25.97 -13.45
C ALA A 161 -10.09 -27.12 -14.26
N SER A 162 -10.88 -26.82 -15.30
CA SER A 162 -11.46 -27.85 -16.17
C SER A 162 -10.96 -27.78 -17.61
N TRP A 163 -10.82 -28.94 -18.23
CA TRP A 163 -10.43 -29.10 -19.63
C TRP A 163 -11.17 -30.29 -20.23
N TYR A 164 -11.31 -30.30 -21.55
CA TYR A 164 -11.83 -31.44 -22.29
C TYR A 164 -10.69 -32.36 -22.70
N ASP A 165 -10.91 -33.68 -22.63
CA ASP A 165 -10.03 -34.70 -23.18
C ASP A 165 -10.82 -35.54 -24.20
N GLU A 166 -10.36 -35.51 -25.46
CA GLU A 166 -10.94 -36.26 -26.58
C GLU A 166 -10.56 -37.75 -26.54
N SER A 167 -9.65 -38.17 -25.65
CA SER A 167 -9.25 -39.57 -25.53
C SER A 167 -10.33 -40.38 -24.79
N GLN A 168 -11.16 -41.06 -25.57
CA GLN A 168 -12.20 -42.04 -25.18
C GLN A 168 -11.74 -43.17 -24.21
N LYS A 169 -10.48 -43.17 -23.78
CA LYS A 169 -9.86 -44.13 -22.86
C LYS A 169 -10.14 -43.84 -21.38
N ILE A 170 -10.71 -42.67 -21.05
CA ILE A 170 -11.04 -42.30 -19.67
C ILE A 170 -12.30 -43.07 -19.20
N GLY A 171 -12.10 -43.92 -18.18
CA GLY A 171 -13.14 -44.72 -17.55
C GLY A 171 -14.08 -43.92 -16.63
N THR A 172 -14.45 -44.50 -15.50
CA THR A 172 -15.30 -43.86 -14.47
C THR A 172 -14.53 -43.01 -13.46
N LYS A 173 -13.19 -43.06 -13.48
CA LYS A 173 -12.30 -42.28 -12.61
C LYS A 173 -11.10 -41.80 -13.42
N TYR A 174 -10.73 -40.53 -13.25
CA TYR A 174 -9.48 -39.99 -13.79
C TYR A 174 -8.35 -40.27 -12.80
N ASP A 175 -7.18 -40.66 -13.32
CA ASP A 175 -5.96 -40.82 -12.54
C ASP A 175 -4.77 -40.25 -13.34
N PRO A 176 -4.10 -39.18 -12.85
CA PRO A 176 -3.00 -38.55 -13.58
C PRO A 176 -1.76 -39.46 -13.69
N GLN A 177 -1.66 -40.56 -12.93
CA GLN A 177 -0.55 -41.50 -13.03
C GLN A 177 -0.70 -42.47 -14.23
N MET A 178 -1.90 -42.57 -14.82
CA MET A 178 -2.19 -43.47 -15.95
C MET A 178 -1.78 -42.91 -17.32
N GLY A 179 -1.02 -41.81 -17.36
CA GLY A 179 -0.50 -41.20 -18.60
C GLY A 179 -1.49 -40.31 -19.36
N HIS A 180 -2.62 -39.95 -18.73
CA HIS A 180 -3.52 -38.92 -19.25
C HIS A 180 -2.89 -37.52 -19.18
N PHE A 181 -3.41 -36.57 -19.96
CA PHE A 181 -3.00 -35.18 -19.85
C PHE A 181 -3.30 -34.61 -18.46
N ASN A 182 -2.32 -33.91 -17.88
CA ASN A 182 -2.35 -33.30 -16.55
C ASN A 182 -1.63 -31.95 -16.63
N PRO A 183 -2.27 -30.82 -16.29
CA PRO A 183 -1.69 -29.48 -16.46
C PRO A 183 -0.69 -29.07 -15.37
N GLN A 184 -0.53 -29.88 -14.31
CA GLN A 184 0.47 -29.69 -13.26
C GLN A 184 0.48 -28.28 -12.65
N LEU A 185 -0.68 -27.81 -12.18
CA LEU A 185 -0.86 -26.44 -11.72
C LEU A 185 -0.09 -26.13 -10.42
N VAL A 186 0.62 -25.01 -10.41
CA VAL A 186 1.46 -24.52 -9.31
C VAL A 186 1.05 -23.10 -8.91
N VAL A 187 1.05 -22.79 -7.61
CA VAL A 187 0.80 -21.43 -7.10
C VAL A 187 2.11 -20.69 -6.86
N LEU A 188 2.32 -19.56 -7.54
CA LEU A 188 3.57 -18.81 -7.50
C LEU A 188 3.74 -17.95 -6.24
N ASN A 189 2.72 -17.20 -5.83
CA ASN A 189 2.84 -16.15 -4.82
C ASN A 189 2.61 -16.60 -3.36
N HIS A 190 2.77 -17.90 -3.06
CA HIS A 190 2.67 -18.41 -1.70
C HIS A 190 3.93 -18.09 -0.86
N LEU A 191 3.76 -17.92 0.46
CA LEU A 191 4.85 -17.59 1.38
C LEU A 191 5.12 -18.70 2.40
N GLY A 192 6.28 -19.34 2.24
CA GLY A 192 6.84 -20.35 3.15
C GLY A 192 6.07 -21.68 3.17
N ASP A 193 6.59 -22.63 3.94
CA ASP A 193 6.13 -24.04 3.98
C ASP A 193 4.75 -24.24 4.64
N SER A 194 4.00 -23.15 4.86
CA SER A 194 2.70 -23.15 5.55
C SER A 194 1.53 -23.56 4.65
N LEU A 195 1.78 -23.77 3.35
CA LEU A 195 0.75 -24.02 2.33
C LEU A 195 0.08 -25.39 2.51
N LYS A 196 -1.17 -25.38 2.95
CA LYS A 196 -2.03 -26.58 2.98
C LYS A 196 -2.78 -26.68 1.66
N HIS A 197 -2.48 -27.71 0.88
CA HIS A 197 -3.07 -27.93 -0.44
C HIS A 197 -3.77 -29.30 -0.47
N GLU A 198 -5.10 -29.28 -0.55
CA GLU A 198 -5.95 -30.44 -0.80
C GLU A 198 -6.33 -30.44 -2.29
N LYS A 199 -6.15 -31.56 -2.99
CA LYS A 199 -6.40 -31.70 -4.43
C LYS A 199 -7.19 -32.96 -4.76
N TRP A 200 -8.22 -32.86 -5.61
CA TRP A 200 -9.02 -33.99 -6.09
C TRP A 200 -9.53 -33.78 -7.51
N TYR A 201 -10.16 -34.80 -8.09
CA TYR A 201 -10.63 -34.81 -9.47
C TYR A 201 -12.10 -35.20 -9.56
N SER A 202 -12.83 -34.61 -10.50
CA SER A 202 -14.15 -35.09 -10.95
C SER A 202 -14.19 -35.19 -12.47
N ILE A 203 -15.01 -36.12 -12.98
CA ILE A 203 -15.32 -36.23 -14.41
C ILE A 203 -16.79 -35.84 -14.61
N THR A 204 -17.04 -34.97 -15.59
CA THR A 204 -18.37 -34.74 -16.18
C THR A 204 -18.35 -35.34 -17.59
N LYS A 205 -19.37 -36.12 -17.95
CA LYS A 205 -19.58 -36.55 -19.35
C LYS A 205 -20.73 -35.74 -19.95
N THR A 206 -20.49 -35.09 -21.08
CA THR A 206 -21.49 -34.28 -21.77
C THR A 206 -22.57 -35.17 -22.36
N THR A 207 -23.85 -34.86 -22.15
CA THR A 207 -24.96 -35.70 -22.65
C THR A 207 -25.29 -35.37 -24.10
N GLY A 208 -24.41 -35.71 -25.04
CA GLY A 208 -24.66 -35.58 -26.48
C GLY A 208 -23.40 -35.72 -27.34
N ASP A 209 -22.33 -35.04 -26.93
CA ASP A 209 -20.98 -35.23 -27.49
C ASP A 209 -20.20 -36.27 -26.69
N ASP A 210 -19.32 -37.03 -27.34
CA ASP A 210 -18.45 -38.02 -26.71
C ASP A 210 -17.22 -37.38 -26.01
N THR A 211 -17.41 -36.15 -25.51
CA THR A 211 -16.38 -35.33 -24.85
C THR A 211 -16.44 -35.51 -23.33
N VAL A 212 -15.26 -35.66 -22.72
CA VAL A 212 -15.10 -35.83 -21.28
C VAL A 212 -14.50 -34.56 -20.70
N GLU A 213 -15.26 -33.83 -19.86
CA GLU A 213 -14.69 -32.74 -19.06
C GLU A 213 -14.05 -33.34 -17.80
N ILE A 214 -12.75 -33.14 -17.64
CA ILE A 214 -12.04 -33.37 -16.38
C ILE A 214 -12.04 -32.04 -15.63
N THR A 215 -12.37 -32.05 -14.34
CA THR A 215 -12.13 -30.92 -13.43
C THR A 215 -11.14 -31.32 -12.35
N GLU A 216 -10.02 -30.59 -12.28
CA GLU A 216 -9.09 -30.61 -11.15
C GLU A 216 -9.54 -29.57 -10.12
N HIS A 217 -9.75 -30.01 -8.88
CA HIS A 217 -10.20 -29.19 -7.76
C HIS A 217 -9.06 -28.96 -6.79
N HIS A 218 -8.84 -27.70 -6.40
CA HIS A 218 -7.82 -27.29 -5.46
C HIS A 218 -8.47 -26.53 -4.31
N LYS A 219 -8.17 -26.94 -3.07
CA LYS A 219 -8.44 -26.17 -1.87
C LYS A 219 -7.12 -25.85 -1.19
N ILE A 220 -6.78 -24.56 -1.13
CA ILE A 220 -5.44 -24.08 -0.76
C ILE A 220 -5.56 -23.06 0.36
N ARG A 221 -4.82 -23.24 1.45
CA ARG A 221 -4.78 -22.31 2.58
C ARG A 221 -3.34 -21.98 2.96
N GLY A 222 -3.02 -20.70 3.10
CA GLY A 222 -1.67 -20.26 3.42
C GLY A 222 -1.55 -18.76 3.64
N VAL A 223 -0.29 -18.30 3.66
CA VAL A 223 0.11 -16.89 3.54
C VAL A 223 0.50 -16.64 2.08
N PHE A 224 0.17 -15.48 1.54
CA PHE A 224 0.44 -15.08 0.17
C PHE A 224 1.13 -13.72 0.15
N TRP A 225 2.09 -13.53 -0.76
CA TRP A 225 2.75 -12.24 -0.99
C TRP A 225 1.89 -11.36 -1.89
N GLU A 226 1.85 -10.06 -1.59
CA GLU A 226 1.11 -9.08 -2.38
C GLU A 226 1.66 -7.66 -2.18
N ARG A 227 1.84 -6.91 -3.28
CA ARG A 227 2.49 -5.58 -3.24
C ARG A 227 1.48 -4.48 -2.90
N MET A 228 1.66 -3.85 -1.74
CA MET A 228 0.69 -2.90 -1.21
C MET A 228 0.86 -1.50 -1.83
N GLU A 229 -0.13 -1.07 -2.62
CA GLU A 229 -0.12 0.22 -3.32
C GLU A 229 -0.70 1.36 -2.46
N LEU A 230 0.16 2.03 -1.71
CA LEU A 230 -0.24 3.00 -0.68
C LEU A 230 -0.24 4.47 -1.15
N ASN A 231 -0.12 4.71 -2.47
CA ASN A 231 -0.15 6.04 -3.10
C ASN A 231 -1.34 6.89 -2.59
N HIS A 232 -2.52 6.27 -2.50
CA HIS A 232 -3.79 6.91 -2.16
C HIS A 232 -4.23 6.68 -0.70
N PHE A 233 -3.31 6.25 0.18
CA PHE A 233 -3.59 5.99 1.59
C PHE A 233 -4.17 7.23 2.30
N PRO A 234 -5.25 7.11 3.11
CA PRO A 234 -5.91 5.89 3.60
C PRO A 234 -7.18 5.49 2.82
N TYR A 235 -7.43 6.09 1.65
CA TYR A 235 -8.57 5.77 0.78
C TYR A 235 -8.22 4.70 -0.26
N ASP A 236 -7.07 4.04 -0.11
CA ASP A 236 -6.55 3.00 -0.98
C ASP A 236 -7.51 1.81 -1.16
N VAL A 237 -7.47 1.22 -2.35
CA VAL A 237 -8.04 -0.08 -2.68
C VAL A 237 -6.85 -0.95 -3.03
N GLN A 238 -6.68 -2.06 -2.33
CA GLN A 238 -5.65 -3.05 -2.62
C GLN A 238 -6.25 -4.19 -3.45
N GLU A 239 -5.40 -4.76 -4.27
CA GLU A 239 -5.64 -6.00 -5.02
C GLU A 239 -5.03 -7.14 -4.20
N LEU A 240 -5.74 -8.26 -4.05
CA LEU A 240 -5.26 -9.48 -3.39
C LEU A 240 -5.36 -10.62 -4.39
N SER A 241 -4.21 -11.04 -4.91
CA SER A 241 -4.10 -11.93 -6.07
C SER A 241 -3.66 -13.36 -5.72
N LEU A 242 -4.14 -14.33 -6.49
CA LEU A 242 -3.62 -15.70 -6.53
C LEU A 242 -3.05 -15.97 -7.93
N SER A 243 -1.74 -16.13 -8.02
CA SER A 243 -1.03 -16.41 -9.28
C SER A 243 -0.85 -17.91 -9.49
N ILE A 244 -1.52 -18.47 -10.51
CA ILE A 244 -1.45 -19.89 -10.89
C ILE A 244 -0.68 -20.03 -12.20
N THR A 245 0.26 -20.97 -12.26
CA THR A 245 1.08 -21.29 -13.44
C THR A 245 1.14 -22.79 -13.70
N THR A 246 1.86 -23.18 -14.75
CA THR A 246 2.17 -24.56 -15.17
C THR A 246 3.66 -24.67 -15.54
N PRO A 247 4.28 -25.86 -15.48
CA PRO A 247 5.56 -26.12 -16.16
C PRO A 247 5.40 -26.34 -17.68
N LEU A 248 4.18 -26.41 -18.22
CA LEU A 248 3.92 -26.52 -19.66
C LEU A 248 4.06 -25.15 -20.36
N THR A 249 4.27 -25.14 -21.68
CA THR A 249 4.47 -23.88 -22.42
C THR A 249 3.16 -23.30 -22.95
N THR A 250 3.21 -22.05 -23.40
CA THR A 250 2.06 -21.34 -24.02
C THR A 250 1.69 -21.92 -25.40
N ASP A 251 2.58 -22.68 -26.04
CA ASP A 251 2.24 -23.47 -27.24
C ASP A 251 1.48 -24.77 -26.88
N ASP A 252 1.59 -25.28 -25.65
CA ASP A 252 0.93 -26.51 -25.18
C ASP A 252 -0.46 -26.25 -24.58
N ILE A 253 -0.62 -25.17 -23.79
CA ILE A 253 -1.84 -24.85 -23.05
C ILE A 253 -2.11 -23.34 -23.00
N TYR A 254 -3.36 -22.97 -22.73
CA TYR A 254 -3.72 -21.60 -22.33
C TYR A 254 -4.83 -21.57 -21.27
N PHE A 255 -4.80 -20.55 -20.41
CA PHE A 255 -5.82 -20.33 -19.39
C PHE A 255 -6.91 -19.37 -19.88
N MET A 256 -8.16 -19.62 -19.47
CA MET A 256 -9.24 -18.66 -19.54
C MET A 256 -10.26 -18.86 -18.43
N GLN A 257 -11.00 -17.82 -18.07
CA GLN A 257 -12.05 -17.85 -17.05
C GLN A 257 -13.22 -18.74 -17.49
N ASN A 258 -13.68 -19.63 -16.60
CA ASN A 258 -14.89 -20.41 -16.81
C ASN A 258 -16.12 -19.49 -16.78
N LYS A 259 -16.87 -19.44 -17.90
CA LYS A 259 -18.05 -18.57 -18.08
C LYS A 259 -19.36 -19.21 -17.62
N GLU A 260 -19.38 -20.52 -17.43
CA GLU A 260 -20.54 -21.25 -16.91
C GLU A 260 -20.56 -21.09 -15.38
N LYS A 261 -19.55 -21.66 -14.71
CA LYS A 261 -19.38 -21.63 -13.26
C LYS A 261 -18.78 -20.30 -12.81
N LEU A 262 -19.60 -19.43 -12.20
CA LEU A 262 -19.13 -18.14 -11.70
C LEU A 262 -18.06 -18.26 -10.61
N SER A 263 -17.06 -17.38 -10.70
CA SER A 263 -16.05 -17.09 -9.68
C SER A 263 -16.54 -16.02 -8.71
N GLY A 264 -15.99 -15.93 -7.49
CA GLY A 264 -16.51 -14.98 -6.50
C GLY A 264 -15.82 -15.02 -5.14
N VAL A 265 -16.39 -14.28 -4.18
CA VAL A 265 -15.79 -14.05 -2.86
C VAL A 265 -16.78 -14.34 -1.72
N ASN A 266 -16.39 -15.18 -0.76
CA ASN A 266 -17.19 -15.49 0.42
C ASN A 266 -17.01 -14.44 1.52
N ARG A 267 -17.87 -13.43 1.53
CA ARG A 267 -17.86 -12.33 2.52
C ARG A 267 -18.19 -12.77 3.95
N ILE A 268 -18.94 -13.85 4.15
CA ILE A 268 -19.47 -14.26 5.48
C ILE A 268 -18.34 -14.61 6.45
N VAL A 269 -17.19 -15.06 5.92
CA VAL A 269 -16.05 -15.54 6.72
C VAL A 269 -14.86 -14.55 6.68
N PHE A 270 -15.09 -13.30 6.26
CA PHE A 270 -14.02 -12.30 6.19
C PHE A 270 -13.58 -11.82 7.58
N SER A 271 -12.38 -12.19 8.01
CA SER A 271 -11.87 -11.84 9.35
C SER A 271 -11.67 -10.34 9.55
N ASP A 272 -11.29 -9.64 8.48
CA ASP A 272 -10.71 -8.29 8.52
C ASP A 272 -11.73 -7.17 8.25
N GLU A 273 -13.03 -7.47 8.33
CA GLU A 273 -14.12 -6.54 7.98
C GLU A 273 -14.09 -5.25 8.81
N GLN A 274 -13.53 -5.23 10.03
CA GLN A 274 -13.41 -3.97 10.79
C GLN A 274 -12.48 -2.95 10.13
N SER A 275 -11.43 -3.41 9.44
CA SER A 275 -10.40 -2.58 8.80
C SER A 275 -10.63 -2.36 7.30
N TRP A 276 -11.41 -3.22 6.65
CA TRP A 276 -11.53 -3.29 5.19
C TRP A 276 -12.97 -3.50 4.71
N HIS A 277 -13.22 -3.16 3.45
CA HIS A 277 -14.42 -3.54 2.70
C HIS A 277 -14.02 -4.46 1.56
N LEU A 278 -14.39 -5.73 1.66
CA LEU A 278 -14.18 -6.74 0.62
C LEU A 278 -15.24 -6.59 -0.48
N TYR A 279 -14.79 -6.40 -1.71
CA TYR A 279 -15.63 -6.39 -2.91
C TYR A 279 -15.98 -7.84 -3.32
N GLU A 280 -17.07 -8.02 -4.07
CA GLU A 280 -17.64 -9.34 -4.41
C GLU A 280 -17.07 -9.91 -5.72
N HIS A 281 -16.62 -9.04 -6.64
CA HIS A 281 -16.05 -9.48 -7.92
C HIS A 281 -14.64 -10.06 -7.79
N VAL A 282 -14.37 -11.08 -8.62
CA VAL A 282 -13.03 -11.61 -8.90
C VAL A 282 -12.67 -11.27 -10.34
N GLU A 283 -11.54 -10.60 -10.52
CA GLU A 283 -10.98 -10.24 -11.82
C GLU A 283 -9.90 -11.26 -12.23
N PHE A 284 -9.79 -11.52 -13.53
CA PHE A 284 -8.85 -12.48 -14.11
C PHE A 284 -7.92 -11.75 -15.07
N THR A 285 -6.63 -11.67 -14.73
CA THR A 285 -5.59 -11.23 -15.66
C THR A 285 -4.78 -12.45 -16.14
N TYR A 286 -4.30 -12.36 -17.37
CA TYR A 286 -3.52 -13.41 -18.03
C TYR A 286 -2.16 -12.83 -18.38
N GLU A 287 -1.12 -13.48 -17.87
CA GLU A 287 0.27 -13.04 -17.98
C GLU A 287 1.11 -14.16 -18.61
N GLN A 288 2.33 -13.81 -19.03
CA GLN A 288 3.28 -14.74 -19.63
C GLN A 288 4.62 -14.59 -18.92
N HIS A 289 5.12 -15.69 -18.36
CA HIS A 289 6.39 -15.73 -17.65
C HIS A 289 7.46 -16.40 -18.53
N CYS A 290 8.52 -15.66 -18.85
CA CYS A 290 9.65 -16.17 -19.61
C CYS A 290 10.78 -16.61 -18.67
N GLU A 291 11.18 -17.87 -18.70
CA GLU A 291 12.33 -18.33 -17.90
C GLU A 291 13.66 -17.96 -18.57
N GLU A 292 14.20 -16.78 -18.25
CA GLU A 292 15.50 -16.31 -18.79
C GLU A 292 16.70 -17.18 -18.34
N TYR A 293 16.54 -17.95 -17.26
CA TYR A 293 17.59 -18.81 -16.69
C TYR A 293 17.57 -20.27 -17.17
N SER A 294 16.53 -20.70 -17.88
CA SER A 294 16.41 -22.09 -18.32
C SER A 294 17.33 -22.39 -19.52
N LEU A 295 17.88 -23.61 -19.56
CA LEU A 295 18.84 -24.04 -20.60
C LEU A 295 18.25 -23.97 -22.02
N ASN A 296 16.92 -24.10 -22.12
CA ASN A 296 16.16 -23.83 -23.33
C ASN A 296 15.72 -22.35 -23.33
N GLN A 297 16.50 -21.50 -23.99
CA GLN A 297 16.16 -20.07 -24.12
C GLN A 297 14.79 -19.90 -24.81
N ASN A 298 14.00 -18.95 -24.29
CA ASN A 298 12.65 -18.58 -24.76
C ASN A 298 11.50 -19.59 -24.48
N GLN A 299 11.56 -20.40 -23.42
CA GLN A 299 10.33 -21.05 -22.93
C GLN A 299 9.44 -20.03 -22.20
N VAL A 300 8.16 -19.97 -22.58
CA VAL A 300 7.16 -19.00 -22.11
C VAL A 300 5.98 -19.76 -21.50
N HIS A 301 5.75 -19.55 -20.21
CA HIS A 301 4.72 -20.22 -19.42
C HIS A 301 3.52 -19.30 -19.24
N PRO A 302 2.28 -19.77 -19.48
CA PRO A 302 1.09 -18.97 -19.21
C PRO A 302 0.84 -18.90 -17.71
N VAL A 303 0.44 -17.72 -17.23
CA VAL A 303 0.06 -17.47 -15.84
C VAL A 303 -1.35 -16.89 -15.82
N VAL A 304 -2.21 -17.39 -14.95
CA VAL A 304 -3.52 -16.80 -14.66
C VAL A 304 -3.53 -16.26 -13.24
N VAL A 305 -3.91 -15.00 -13.10
CA VAL A 305 -3.92 -14.28 -11.83
C VAL A 305 -5.37 -13.96 -11.48
N CYS A 306 -5.85 -14.54 -10.38
CA CYS A 306 -7.20 -14.35 -9.89
C CYS A 306 -7.18 -13.33 -8.75
N THR A 307 -7.81 -12.17 -8.91
CA THR A 307 -7.68 -11.04 -8.00
C THR A 307 -9.01 -10.62 -7.40
N CYS A 308 -9.08 -10.50 -6.08
CA CYS A 308 -10.19 -9.82 -5.39
C CYS A 308 -9.73 -8.43 -4.89
N HIS A 309 -10.68 -7.52 -4.69
CA HIS A 309 -10.38 -6.15 -4.26
C HIS A 309 -10.80 -5.88 -2.82
N VAL A 310 -9.98 -5.13 -2.08
CA VAL A 310 -10.28 -4.68 -0.71
C VAL A 310 -10.08 -3.16 -0.55
N GLY A 311 -11.15 -2.44 -0.19
CA GLY A 311 -11.09 -1.01 0.09
C GLY A 311 -10.88 -0.72 1.57
N ARG A 312 -9.78 -0.05 1.96
CA ARG A 312 -9.50 0.28 3.37
C ARG A 312 -10.62 1.11 4.02
N LYS A 313 -10.93 0.89 5.29
CA LYS A 313 -11.85 1.74 6.08
C LYS A 313 -11.07 2.94 6.65
N CYS A 314 -10.96 3.98 5.82
CA CYS A 314 -10.15 5.19 6.06
C CYS A 314 -10.36 5.94 7.38
N GLY A 315 -11.54 5.84 8.01
CA GLY A 315 -12.01 6.78 9.06
C GLY A 315 -11.08 6.94 10.25
N TYR A 316 -10.39 5.88 10.67
CA TYR A 316 -9.37 5.94 11.73
C TYR A 316 -8.26 6.95 11.41
N TYR A 317 -7.69 6.90 10.20
CA TYR A 317 -6.57 7.76 9.79
C TYR A 317 -7.02 9.20 9.48
N ILE A 318 -8.29 9.41 9.14
CA ILE A 318 -8.85 10.76 8.96
C ILE A 318 -8.88 11.50 10.30
N TRP A 319 -9.45 10.88 11.35
CA TRP A 319 -9.52 11.48 12.68
C TRP A 319 -8.18 11.48 13.43
N ASN A 320 -7.43 10.38 13.37
CA ASN A 320 -6.22 10.20 14.18
C ASN A 320 -4.92 10.59 13.46
N ALA A 321 -4.95 11.02 12.18
CA ALA A 321 -3.79 11.58 11.50
C ALA A 321 -4.07 12.89 10.75
N TYR A 322 -4.97 12.91 9.76
CA TYR A 322 -5.24 14.13 8.99
C TYR A 322 -5.75 15.28 9.88
N PHE A 323 -6.75 15.01 10.73
CA PHE A 323 -7.30 16.01 11.64
C PHE A 323 -6.28 16.48 12.70
N LEU A 324 -5.39 15.61 13.18
CA LEU A 324 -4.31 16.02 14.10
C LEU A 324 -3.27 16.92 13.41
N ILE A 325 -2.87 16.60 12.17
CA ILE A 325 -1.97 17.46 11.37
C ILE A 325 -2.62 18.82 11.08
N PHE A 326 -3.92 18.83 10.76
CA PHE A 326 -4.72 20.05 10.62
C PHE A 326 -4.72 20.90 11.91
N LEU A 327 -4.94 20.29 13.07
CA LEU A 327 -4.91 21.01 14.35
C LEU A 327 -3.52 21.61 14.63
N ILE A 328 -2.44 20.82 14.52
CA ILE A 328 -1.06 21.26 14.77
C ILE A 328 -0.67 22.42 13.84
N THR A 329 -1.05 22.37 12.56
CA THR A 329 -0.79 23.46 11.61
C THR A 329 -1.66 24.69 11.85
N SER A 330 -2.94 24.51 12.19
CA SER A 330 -3.83 25.63 12.50
C SER A 330 -3.36 26.44 13.71
N ALA A 331 -2.76 25.78 14.72
CA ALA A 331 -2.19 26.42 15.90
C ALA A 331 -1.03 27.38 15.56
N ALA A 332 -0.35 27.21 14.42
CA ALA A 332 0.68 28.15 13.98
C ALA A 332 0.11 29.53 13.59
N LEU A 333 -1.16 29.62 13.22
CA LEU A 333 -1.81 30.90 12.93
C LEU A 333 -1.97 31.76 14.21
N CYS A 334 -1.95 31.15 15.39
CA CYS A 334 -1.98 31.87 16.67
C CYS A 334 -0.69 32.66 16.96
N THR A 335 0.44 32.32 16.33
CA THR A 335 1.72 33.02 16.52
C THR A 335 1.68 34.49 16.08
N PHE A 336 0.83 34.82 15.10
CA PHE A 336 0.60 36.18 14.61
C PHE A 336 -0.14 37.07 15.62
N ALA A 337 -0.81 36.50 16.63
CA ALA A 337 -1.46 37.26 17.70
C ALA A 337 -0.46 37.79 18.75
N ILE A 338 0.76 37.25 18.79
CA ILE A 338 1.86 37.73 19.64
C ILE A 338 2.50 38.93 18.92
N PRO A 339 2.79 40.07 19.59
CA PRO A 339 3.43 41.22 18.94
C PRO A 339 4.87 40.91 18.49
N PRO A 340 5.38 41.56 17.43
CA PRO A 340 6.71 41.30 16.86
C PRO A 340 7.86 41.58 17.85
N SER A 341 7.63 42.46 18.83
CA SER A 341 8.54 42.72 19.95
C SER A 341 8.84 41.48 20.80
N ASN A 342 7.90 40.53 20.92
CA ASN A 342 8.16 39.23 21.55
C ASN A 342 8.61 38.18 20.52
N THR A 343 9.78 38.42 19.95
CA THR A 343 10.48 37.50 19.02
C THR A 343 10.64 36.10 19.63
N GLN A 344 11.06 36.01 20.89
CA GLN A 344 11.35 34.72 21.55
C GLN A 344 10.10 33.84 21.61
N GLY A 345 8.95 34.38 22.02
CA GLY A 345 7.69 33.63 22.09
C GLY A 345 7.24 33.11 20.71
N ARG A 346 7.31 33.94 19.67
CA ARG A 346 6.96 33.55 18.29
C ARG A 346 7.83 32.39 17.78
N LEU A 347 9.14 32.51 17.90
CA LEU A 347 10.07 31.48 17.42
C LEU A 347 10.00 30.21 18.27
N GLN A 348 9.87 30.32 19.59
CA GLN A 348 9.74 29.17 20.48
C GLN A 348 8.50 28.33 20.13
N ILE A 349 7.32 28.96 20.01
CA ILE A 349 6.09 28.25 19.65
C ILE A 349 6.19 27.61 18.26
N THR A 350 6.72 28.33 17.26
CA THR A 350 6.79 27.81 15.89
C THR A 350 7.79 26.64 15.78
N CYS A 351 8.94 26.71 16.47
CA CYS A 351 9.89 25.60 16.57
C CYS A 351 9.31 24.40 17.35
N THR A 352 8.51 24.62 18.40
CA THR A 352 7.80 23.55 19.10
C THR A 352 6.79 22.85 18.18
N LEU A 353 5.95 23.60 17.46
CA LEU A 353 4.98 23.03 16.50
C LEU A 353 5.69 22.25 15.38
N LEU A 354 6.81 22.76 14.87
CA LEU A 354 7.64 22.09 13.87
C LEU A 354 8.16 20.73 14.40
N LEU A 355 8.70 20.70 15.61
CA LEU A 355 9.14 19.46 16.26
C LEU A 355 7.96 18.49 16.46
N THR A 356 6.81 18.97 16.95
CA THR A 356 5.58 18.18 17.11
C THR A 356 5.14 17.56 15.79
N SER A 357 5.13 18.29 14.67
CA SER A 357 4.78 17.75 13.35
C SER A 357 5.77 16.69 12.85
N VAL A 358 7.08 16.90 13.05
CA VAL A 358 8.11 15.91 12.66
C VAL A 358 7.99 14.64 13.50
N THR A 359 7.82 14.76 14.82
CA THR A 359 7.58 13.62 15.72
C THR A 359 6.28 12.89 15.37
N PHE A 360 5.21 13.64 15.07
CA PHE A 360 3.92 13.05 14.69
C PHE A 360 4.02 12.25 13.38
N ARG A 361 4.69 12.78 12.34
CA ARG A 361 4.95 12.03 11.12
C ARG A 361 5.73 10.74 11.42
N TRP A 362 6.76 10.79 12.26
CA TRP A 362 7.51 9.58 12.63
C TRP A 362 6.65 8.52 13.35
N VAL A 363 5.64 8.93 14.12
CA VAL A 363 4.67 8.01 14.73
C VAL A 363 3.78 7.37 13.68
N VAL A 364 3.18 8.14 12.76
CA VAL A 364 2.29 7.61 11.72
C VAL A 364 3.03 6.69 10.74
N ASN A 365 4.26 7.03 10.36
CA ASN A 365 5.07 6.22 9.44
C ASN A 365 5.52 4.86 10.04
N LYS A 366 5.23 4.54 11.30
CA LYS A 366 5.35 3.17 11.84
C LYS A 366 4.19 2.25 11.45
N SER A 367 3.06 2.82 11.01
CA SER A 367 1.88 2.09 10.55
C SER A 367 1.88 1.88 9.02
N LEU A 368 2.99 2.18 8.35
CA LEU A 368 3.19 2.06 6.91
C LEU A 368 4.51 1.30 6.64
N PRO A 369 4.58 0.48 5.57
CA PRO A 369 5.83 -0.16 5.14
C PRO A 369 6.84 0.90 4.64
N PRO A 370 8.15 0.60 4.65
CA PRO A 370 9.20 1.52 4.22
C PRO A 370 9.28 1.62 2.68
N ILE A 371 8.30 2.30 2.08
CA ILE A 371 8.21 2.53 0.63
C ILE A 371 9.08 3.70 0.14
N SER A 372 9.48 3.65 -1.13
CA SER A 372 10.35 4.63 -1.79
C SER A 372 9.63 5.88 -2.31
N TYR A 373 8.29 5.88 -2.31
CA TYR A 373 7.43 6.95 -2.80
C TYR A 373 6.61 7.56 -1.64
N LEU A 374 6.12 8.79 -1.82
CA LEU A 374 5.31 9.47 -0.81
C LEU A 374 3.84 9.06 -0.92
N THR A 375 3.23 8.65 0.19
CA THR A 375 1.76 8.51 0.27
C THR A 375 1.07 9.87 0.22
N ALA A 376 -0.23 9.91 -0.09
CA ALA A 376 -1.04 11.11 0.05
C ALA A 376 -1.00 11.71 1.48
N LEU A 377 -0.84 10.87 2.52
CA LEU A 377 -0.64 11.30 3.90
C LEU A 377 0.74 11.92 4.12
N ASP A 378 1.81 11.32 3.58
CA ASP A 378 3.16 11.90 3.64
C ASP A 378 3.22 13.25 2.95
N VAL A 379 2.60 13.39 1.78
CA VAL A 379 2.50 14.66 1.05
C VAL A 379 1.85 15.72 1.94
N TYR A 380 0.76 15.40 2.65
CA TYR A 380 0.08 16.31 3.56
C TYR A 380 0.89 16.61 4.83
N ALA A 381 1.59 15.64 5.40
CA ALA A 381 2.46 15.83 6.57
C ALA A 381 3.70 16.68 6.23
N ILE A 382 4.32 16.45 5.07
CA ILE A 382 5.51 17.18 4.62
C ILE A 382 5.15 18.61 4.18
N SER A 383 4.04 18.82 3.45
CA SER A 383 3.58 20.16 3.10
C SER A 383 3.23 20.99 4.35
N SER A 384 2.63 20.35 5.36
CA SER A 384 2.36 20.93 6.67
C SER A 384 3.63 21.37 7.40
N ILE A 385 4.66 20.51 7.41
CA ILE A 385 6.00 20.84 7.94
C ILE A 385 6.64 22.02 7.17
N VAL A 386 6.53 22.04 5.84
CA VAL A 386 7.02 23.15 5.00
C VAL A 386 6.28 24.46 5.29
N ALA A 387 4.96 24.43 5.49
CA ALA A 387 4.19 25.61 5.88
C ALA A 387 4.63 26.17 7.24
N LEU A 388 4.88 25.31 8.23
CA LEU A 388 5.45 25.71 9.53
C LEU A 388 6.85 26.33 9.36
N CYS A 389 7.71 25.76 8.52
CA CYS A 389 9.01 26.35 8.21
C CYS A 389 8.90 27.74 7.57
N ILE A 390 7.95 27.97 6.65
CA ILE A 390 7.73 29.28 6.02
C ILE A 390 7.26 30.30 7.06
N ILE A 391 6.33 29.95 7.96
CA ILE A 391 5.89 30.81 9.06
C ILE A 391 7.05 31.14 10.02
N ASN A 392 7.92 30.16 10.32
CA ASN A 392 9.08 30.34 11.19
C ASN A 392 10.11 31.31 10.58
N VAL A 393 10.43 31.12 9.29
CA VAL A 393 11.32 32.01 8.54
C VAL A 393 10.73 33.42 8.43
N PHE A 394 9.42 33.54 8.19
CA PHE A 394 8.74 34.84 8.20
C PHE A 394 8.92 35.55 9.55
N HIS A 395 8.62 34.90 10.69
CA HIS A 395 8.82 35.50 12.01
C HIS A 395 10.28 35.88 12.26
N GLY A 396 11.24 35.04 11.88
CA GLY A 396 12.67 35.36 11.98
C GLY A 396 13.07 36.61 11.18
N VAL A 397 12.53 36.78 9.97
CA VAL A 397 12.76 37.95 9.12
C VAL A 397 12.12 39.22 9.71
N ILE A 398 10.89 39.14 10.23
CA ILE A 398 10.23 40.27 10.93
C ILE A 398 11.06 40.71 12.14
N SER A 399 11.51 39.75 12.95
CA SER A 399 12.38 39.98 14.11
C SER A 399 13.71 40.62 13.74
N TYR A 400 14.35 40.15 12.66
CA TYR A 400 15.59 40.74 12.16
C TYR A 400 15.40 42.22 11.77
N PHE A 401 14.32 42.55 11.06
CA PHE A 401 14.01 43.94 10.71
C PHE A 401 13.69 44.80 11.95
N TYR A 402 12.97 44.26 12.94
CA TYR A 402 12.68 44.92 14.21
C TYR A 402 13.96 45.32 14.95
N TYR A 403 14.87 44.37 15.21
CA TYR A 403 16.13 44.66 15.88
C TYR A 403 17.05 45.59 15.07
N THR A 404 17.06 45.45 13.74
CA THR A 404 17.85 46.34 12.85
C THR A 404 17.37 47.79 12.96
N GLN A 405 16.06 48.04 12.96
CA GLN A 405 15.53 49.41 13.11
C GLN A 405 15.81 50.00 14.50
N ILE A 406 15.72 49.18 15.57
CA ILE A 406 16.07 49.63 16.94
C ILE A 406 17.55 50.00 17.03
N TYR A 407 18.45 49.16 16.48
CA TYR A 407 19.89 49.43 16.49
C TYR A 407 20.22 50.74 15.77
N LEU A 408 19.68 50.95 14.56
CA LEU A 408 19.86 52.19 13.80
C LEU A 408 19.28 53.43 14.51
N ALA A 409 18.12 53.30 15.17
CA ALA A 409 17.55 54.37 15.97
C ALA A 409 18.43 54.73 17.19
N SER A 410 19.03 53.73 17.84
CA SER A 410 19.91 53.93 19.00
C SER A 410 21.25 54.61 18.67
N SER A 411 21.66 54.63 17.40
CA SER A 411 22.96 55.17 16.98
C SER A 411 22.95 56.66 16.62
N GLN A 412 21.84 57.39 16.85
CA GLN A 412 21.70 58.82 16.52
C GLN A 412 21.83 59.71 17.77
N PRO A 413 22.89 60.52 17.92
CA PRO A 413 23.19 61.26 19.14
C PRO A 413 22.46 62.61 19.25
N SER A 414 21.12 62.60 19.26
CA SER A 414 20.30 63.67 19.86
C SER A 414 18.80 63.33 19.82
N LEU A 415 18.18 63.17 21.00
CA LEU A 415 16.74 62.98 21.12
C LEU A 415 16.10 64.11 21.94
N THR A 416 15.35 64.97 21.27
CA THR A 416 14.32 65.81 21.90
C THR A 416 13.09 64.95 22.23
N PRO A 417 12.13 65.42 23.06
CA PRO A 417 10.96 64.62 23.43
C PRO A 417 10.13 64.08 22.25
N GLN A 418 10.18 64.73 21.08
CA GLN A 418 9.51 64.27 19.86
C GLN A 418 10.12 62.97 19.31
N ALA A 419 11.41 62.71 19.52
CA ALA A 419 12.09 61.52 19.03
C ALA A 419 11.67 60.23 19.79
N ILE A 420 11.07 60.35 20.99
CA ILE A 420 10.45 59.22 21.70
C ILE A 420 9.26 58.66 20.91
N ASN A 421 8.51 59.52 20.20
CA ASN A 421 7.43 59.05 19.31
C ASN A 421 7.98 58.34 18.06
N VAL A 422 9.23 58.63 17.67
CA VAL A 422 9.88 58.01 16.50
C VAL A 422 10.32 56.56 16.81
N SER A 423 10.64 56.21 18.06
CA SER A 423 10.97 54.82 18.42
C SER A 423 9.77 53.86 18.38
N LEU A 424 8.53 54.37 18.35
CA LEU A 424 7.30 53.57 18.20
C LEU A 424 6.87 53.35 16.73
N TYR A 425 7.38 54.14 15.79
CA TYR A 425 7.10 53.98 14.35
C TYR A 425 7.49 52.62 13.76
N PRO A 426 8.68 52.03 14.10
CA PRO A 426 9.06 50.69 13.67
C PRO A 426 7.98 49.64 13.98
N GLU A 427 7.53 49.57 15.23
CA GLU A 427 6.62 48.52 15.69
C GLU A 427 5.24 48.64 15.04
N TYR A 428 4.70 49.85 14.87
CA TYR A 428 3.43 50.06 14.16
C TYR A 428 3.50 49.65 12.68
N SER A 429 4.62 49.88 12.01
CA SER A 429 4.81 49.48 10.61
C SER A 429 4.89 47.95 10.46
N LEU A 430 5.60 47.27 11.37
CA LEU A 430 5.76 45.83 11.37
C LEU A 430 4.46 45.12 11.78
N CYS A 431 3.72 45.63 12.77
CA CYS A 431 2.39 45.14 13.14
C CYS A 431 1.37 45.22 11.99
N ARG A 432 1.50 46.20 11.09
CA ARG A 432 0.68 46.28 9.87
C ARG A 432 1.06 45.19 8.87
N LEU A 433 2.36 44.92 8.69
CA LEU A 433 2.84 43.90 7.77
C LEU A 433 2.52 42.48 8.27
N ASP A 434 2.66 42.22 9.58
CA ASP A 434 2.17 41.00 10.25
C ASP A 434 0.67 40.78 10.01
N ARG A 435 -0.15 41.84 10.09
CA ARG A 435 -1.59 41.76 9.85
C ARG A 435 -1.92 41.35 8.41
N TYR A 436 -1.22 41.91 7.42
CA TYR A 436 -1.40 41.49 6.03
C TYR A 436 -0.89 40.05 5.82
N ALA A 437 0.25 39.70 6.40
CA ALA A 437 0.79 38.34 6.35
C ALA A 437 -0.18 37.32 6.95
N PHE A 438 -0.79 37.60 8.10
CA PHE A 438 -1.80 36.76 8.72
C PHE A 438 -2.96 36.45 7.77
N PHE A 439 -3.54 37.46 7.10
CA PHE A 439 -4.62 37.22 6.13
C PHE A 439 -4.16 36.44 4.90
N ILE A 440 -2.94 36.67 4.40
CA ILE A 440 -2.34 35.92 3.29
C ILE A 440 -2.13 34.45 3.68
N PHE A 441 -1.52 34.19 4.84
CA PHE A 441 -1.28 32.84 5.36
C PHE A 441 -2.59 32.11 5.66
N CYS A 442 -3.58 32.75 6.28
CA CYS A 442 -4.90 32.14 6.52
C CYS A 442 -5.61 31.79 5.21
N SER A 443 -5.59 32.69 4.22
CA SER A 443 -6.25 32.47 2.92
C SER A 443 -5.55 31.36 2.13
N SER A 444 -4.21 31.36 2.11
CA SER A 444 -3.39 30.33 1.47
C SER A 444 -3.56 28.97 2.16
N PHE A 445 -3.56 28.93 3.49
CA PHE A 445 -3.83 27.73 4.27
C PHE A 445 -5.23 27.18 4.01
N PHE A 446 -6.27 28.01 4.07
CA PHE A 446 -7.65 27.57 3.78
C PHE A 446 -7.79 27.03 2.36
N LEU A 447 -7.26 27.73 1.36
CA LEU A 447 -7.24 27.26 -0.04
C LEU A 447 -6.49 25.94 -0.18
N TYR A 448 -5.32 25.80 0.47
CA TYR A 448 -4.56 24.56 0.46
C TYR A 448 -5.33 23.40 1.10
N GLN A 449 -5.97 23.62 2.25
CA GLN A 449 -6.78 22.61 2.94
C GLN A 449 -7.99 22.16 2.10
N VAL A 450 -8.66 23.08 1.39
CA VAL A 450 -9.74 22.75 0.45
C VAL A 450 -9.20 21.95 -0.74
N LEU A 451 -8.09 22.37 -1.34
CA LEU A 451 -7.50 21.68 -2.50
C LEU A 451 -7.01 20.28 -2.15
N ILE A 452 -6.30 20.09 -1.03
CA ILE A 452 -5.82 18.76 -0.64
C ILE A 452 -6.97 17.84 -0.24
N LEU A 453 -8.04 18.35 0.39
CA LEU A 453 -9.26 17.59 0.68
C LEU A 453 -9.95 17.13 -0.62
N LEU A 454 -10.08 18.01 -1.61
CA LEU A 454 -10.63 17.64 -2.92
C LEU A 454 -9.76 16.60 -3.63
N CYS A 455 -8.44 16.78 -3.67
CA CYS A 455 -7.54 15.83 -4.32
C CYS A 455 -7.52 14.44 -3.63
N THR A 456 -7.48 14.40 -2.30
CA THR A 456 -7.44 13.15 -1.51
C THR A 456 -8.76 12.39 -1.55
N LEU A 457 -9.90 13.06 -1.70
CA LEU A 457 -11.20 12.42 -1.86
C LEU A 457 -11.49 11.99 -3.30
N TRP A 458 -11.24 12.85 -4.29
CA TRP A 458 -11.77 12.69 -5.66
C TRP A 458 -11.22 11.48 -6.40
N VAL A 459 -9.89 11.31 -6.43
CA VAL A 459 -9.26 10.21 -7.18
C VAL A 459 -9.61 8.84 -6.58
N PRO A 460 -9.53 8.62 -5.24
CA PRO A 460 -9.87 7.33 -4.66
C PRO A 460 -11.38 7.04 -4.65
N TYR A 461 -12.23 8.07 -4.50
CA TYR A 461 -13.69 7.93 -4.66
C TYR A 461 -14.04 7.36 -6.03
N ARG A 462 -13.38 7.81 -7.11
CA ARG A 462 -13.58 7.27 -8.45
C ARG A 462 -13.22 5.78 -8.54
N ARG A 463 -12.04 5.35 -8.05
CA ARG A 463 -11.64 3.92 -8.06
C ARG A 463 -12.64 3.06 -7.25
N ARG A 464 -13.10 3.55 -6.10
CA ARG A 464 -14.09 2.84 -5.26
C ARG A 464 -15.47 2.74 -5.91
N LEU A 465 -15.94 3.77 -6.60
CA LEU A 465 -17.18 3.75 -7.38
C LEU A 465 -17.10 2.77 -8.54
N GLU A 466 -15.95 2.68 -9.21
CA GLU A 466 -15.69 1.73 -10.29
C GLU A 466 -15.70 0.27 -9.81
N MET A 467 -15.12 -0.02 -8.63
CA MET A 467 -15.21 -1.34 -8.01
C MET A 467 -16.63 -1.69 -7.56
N SER A 468 -17.39 -0.74 -7.01
CA SER A 468 -18.82 -0.92 -6.70
C SER A 468 -19.68 -1.17 -7.94
N ARG A 469 -19.29 -0.64 -9.10
CA ARG A 469 -19.95 -0.89 -10.38
C ARG A 469 -19.69 -2.32 -10.87
N LYS A 470 -18.45 -2.83 -10.73
CA LYS A 470 -18.09 -4.23 -11.05
C LYS A 470 -18.85 -5.23 -10.16
N ASP A 471 -19.00 -4.95 -8.87
CA ASP A 471 -19.82 -5.77 -7.95
C ASP A 471 -21.28 -5.88 -8.43
N GLU A 472 -21.88 -4.76 -8.82
CA GLU A 472 -23.29 -4.76 -9.27
C GLU A 472 -23.46 -5.48 -10.62
N GLU A 473 -22.50 -5.36 -11.55
CA GLU A 473 -22.51 -6.14 -12.79
C GLU A 473 -22.53 -7.65 -12.50
N ILE A 474 -21.62 -8.14 -11.65
CA ILE A 474 -21.58 -9.58 -11.31
C ILE A 474 -22.82 -10.03 -10.54
N ARG A 475 -23.40 -9.19 -9.66
CA ARG A 475 -24.69 -9.48 -9.01
C ARG A 475 -25.82 -9.66 -10.01
N THR A 476 -25.87 -8.85 -11.07
CA THR A 476 -26.88 -9.03 -12.13
C THR A 476 -26.66 -10.31 -12.93
N GLU A 477 -25.41 -10.74 -13.15
CA GLU A 477 -25.12 -12.04 -13.79
C GLU A 477 -25.50 -13.23 -12.91
N ILE A 478 -25.18 -13.19 -11.60
CA ILE A 478 -25.59 -14.21 -10.62
C ILE A 478 -27.12 -14.33 -10.59
N MET A 479 -27.83 -13.20 -10.50
CA MET A 479 -29.30 -13.16 -10.54
C MET A 479 -29.82 -13.77 -11.84
N HIS A 480 -29.29 -13.36 -13.00
CA HIS A 480 -29.76 -13.86 -14.30
C HIS A 480 -29.60 -15.38 -14.43
N LYS A 481 -28.47 -15.95 -13.99
CA LYS A 481 -28.26 -17.40 -13.99
C LYS A 481 -29.20 -18.12 -13.02
N THR A 482 -29.36 -17.58 -11.81
CA THR A 482 -30.28 -18.12 -10.78
C THR A 482 -31.76 -18.02 -11.15
N THR A 483 -32.11 -17.29 -12.22
CA THR A 483 -33.47 -17.25 -12.81
C THR A 483 -33.65 -18.10 -14.07
N LEU A 484 -32.61 -18.80 -14.53
CA LEU A 484 -32.66 -19.74 -15.66
C LEU A 484 -32.65 -21.21 -15.22
N ASP A 485 -32.08 -21.50 -14.05
CA ASP A 485 -32.05 -22.81 -13.37
C ASP A 485 -33.32 -23.07 -12.52
#